data_AF-A0A7M4ESD6-F1
#
_entry.id   AF-A0A7M4ESD6-F1
#
_cell.length_a   1.000
_cell.length_b   1.000
_cell.length_c   1.000
_cell.angle_alpha   90.00
_cell.angle_beta   90.00
_cell.angle_gamma   90.00
#
_symmetry.space_group_name_H-M   'P 1'
#
loop_
_entity.id
_entity.type
_entity.pdbx_description
1 polymer ?
#
loop_
_entity_poly.entity_id
_entity_poly.type
_entity_poly.pdbx_seq_one_letter_code
_entity_poly.pdbx_strand_id
1 'polypeptide(L)'
;MPKSKKRGGNSGRGAGGQHRNVQPFSDEDASIETMSHCSGFSDPASFTEDVGPEVEEEATQEDLEYKLKGFIDLTLDKSAKTRQAALEGLKNALTSKILFDFILERRMTLTDSIERCIKKGKSDEQCAAAGLACLLCVQLGSGIESEEIFKTLAPVLKKIISDGTANIQTRRACITCLGICCFIVTEDITELYLTMECLENIFTKSYQRERDTNGISSTHSMMLHISALFTWTLLLTICPVSEVKKKLEMHLHKLPSLLSCDDVNMRIVAGETLALLFELAREMDADFFYEDMEHLSQKLRSLATDGNKHRAKVDKRKQRSVFRDVLRAIEERDFTTETVKFGPERMYIDCWVKKQTYYTFKEILGSGMQYHLQSNEFLRNVFELGPPVMLDAATLKTMKIPRFERVCHLNLIVSPALNLIVYSKLFFLESNFSILSFKQVVLKGTSNSSHFQFILRVGDLELENLDQGVKRSPAILCWMWTVGYLFMDYIQLPPLEILNLGV
;
A
#
# COMPACT_ATOMS: atom_id res chain seq x y z
N MET A 1 59.15 -36.75 2.76
CA MET A 1 58.80 -37.74 1.72
C MET A 1 57.39 -37.46 1.21
N PRO A 2 57.22 -36.91 0.01
CA PRO A 2 55.94 -36.88 -0.70
C PRO A 2 55.87 -38.07 -1.69
N LYS A 3 54.71 -38.69 -1.86
CA LYS A 3 54.47 -39.65 -2.96
C LYS A 3 53.68 -38.98 -4.07
N SER A 4 54.30 -38.96 -5.24
CA SER A 4 53.77 -38.54 -6.52
C SER A 4 53.00 -39.68 -7.21
N LYS A 5 51.99 -39.32 -8.02
CA LYS A 5 51.60 -40.08 -9.21
C LYS A 5 51.06 -39.11 -10.29
N LYS A 6 51.92 -38.84 -11.30
CA LYS A 6 51.61 -38.51 -12.71
C LYS A 6 50.99 -39.76 -13.37
N ARG A 7 50.26 -39.82 -14.48
CA ARG A 7 49.99 -39.09 -15.75
C ARG A 7 48.69 -39.76 -16.28
N GLY A 8 47.87 -39.28 -17.22
CA GLY A 8 48.02 -38.32 -18.31
C GLY A 8 47.08 -38.74 -19.46
N GLY A 9 46.72 -37.80 -20.32
CA GLY A 9 46.02 -38.04 -21.60
C GLY A 9 45.00 -36.94 -21.91
N ASN A 10 44.86 -36.38 -23.10
CA ASN A 10 45.77 -36.10 -24.21
C ASN A 10 45.11 -34.92 -24.96
N SER A 11 45.90 -33.97 -25.46
CA SER A 11 45.45 -32.82 -26.24
C SER A 11 45.06 -33.19 -27.68
N GLY A 12 44.02 -32.56 -28.21
CA GLY A 12 43.67 -32.57 -29.63
C GLY A 12 42.92 -31.29 -30.03
N ARG A 13 43.49 -30.57 -31.01
CA ARG A 13 43.16 -29.22 -31.50
C ARG A 13 41.87 -29.16 -32.34
N GLY A 14 41.31 -27.95 -32.50
CA GLY A 14 40.79 -27.52 -33.82
C GLY A 14 39.47 -26.75 -33.86
N ALA A 15 39.59 -25.42 -33.98
CA ALA A 15 38.87 -24.53 -34.90
C ALA A 15 37.32 -24.42 -34.91
N GLY A 16 36.86 -23.17 -34.84
CA GLY A 16 35.68 -22.70 -35.60
C GLY A 16 34.55 -22.10 -34.76
N GLY A 17 34.56 -20.77 -34.57
CA GLY A 17 33.42 -20.04 -34.00
C GLY A 17 33.40 -18.61 -34.51
N GLN A 18 32.55 -18.36 -35.51
CA GLN A 18 32.38 -17.09 -36.22
C GLN A 18 31.98 -15.92 -35.31
N HIS A 19 32.53 -14.74 -35.64
CA HIS A 19 31.97 -13.44 -35.30
C HIS A 19 30.46 -13.39 -35.57
N ARG A 20 29.68 -12.98 -34.57
CA ARG A 20 28.32 -12.50 -34.81
C ARG A 20 28.14 -11.15 -34.10
N ASN A 21 27.77 -10.17 -34.93
CA ASN A 21 27.51 -8.78 -34.60
C ASN A 21 26.58 -8.63 -33.40
N VAL A 22 26.95 -7.70 -32.53
CA VAL A 22 26.12 -7.15 -31.46
C VAL A 22 25.02 -6.29 -32.09
N GLN A 23 23.76 -6.65 -31.86
CA GLN A 23 22.63 -5.72 -31.93
C GLN A 23 22.00 -5.60 -30.53
N PRO A 24 21.45 -4.43 -30.17
CA PRO A 24 20.94 -4.16 -28.83
C PRO A 24 19.57 -4.82 -28.66
N PHE A 25 19.42 -5.62 -27.61
CA PHE A 25 18.14 -6.19 -27.21
C PHE A 25 17.23 -5.08 -26.66
N SER A 26 16.06 -4.94 -27.28
CA SER A 26 14.91 -4.17 -26.84
C SER A 26 13.96 -5.13 -26.12
N ASP A 27 13.90 -5.07 -24.79
CA ASP A 27 12.94 -5.82 -23.98
C ASP A 27 11.75 -4.92 -23.62
N GLU A 28 10.79 -4.87 -24.53
CA GLU A 28 9.38 -4.58 -24.24
C GLU A 28 8.73 -5.89 -23.78
N ASP A 29 8.63 -6.12 -22.47
CA ASP A 29 7.59 -7.01 -21.94
C ASP A 29 7.30 -6.68 -20.47
N ALA A 30 6.20 -5.94 -20.26
CA ALA A 30 5.63 -5.63 -18.95
C ALA A 30 4.48 -6.60 -18.66
N SER A 31 4.80 -7.78 -18.13
CA SER A 31 3.83 -8.66 -17.49
C SER A 31 4.18 -8.84 -16.00
N ILE A 32 3.26 -8.39 -15.15
CA ILE A 32 3.38 -8.38 -13.70
C ILE A 32 2.78 -9.69 -13.18
N GLU A 33 3.57 -10.75 -13.11
CA GLU A 33 3.14 -11.97 -12.43
C GLU A 33 3.30 -11.80 -10.91
N THR A 34 2.18 -11.54 -10.24
CA THR A 34 2.03 -11.72 -8.79
C THR A 34 1.88 -13.21 -8.52
N MET A 35 2.97 -13.85 -8.07
CA MET A 35 2.98 -15.24 -7.62
C MET A 35 2.04 -15.41 -6.41
N SER A 36 0.94 -16.11 -6.61
CA SER A 36 0.09 -16.69 -5.56
C SER A 36 0.08 -18.20 -5.76
N HIS A 37 0.66 -18.92 -4.80
CA HIS A 37 0.55 -20.37 -4.69
C HIS A 37 -0.73 -20.70 -3.93
N CYS A 38 -1.70 -21.35 -4.58
CA CYS A 38 -2.77 -22.06 -3.90
C CYS A 38 -2.75 -23.52 -4.35
N SER A 39 -2.37 -24.40 -3.42
CA SER A 39 -2.49 -25.85 -3.54
C SER A 39 -3.97 -26.20 -3.65
N GLY A 40 -4.34 -26.96 -4.69
CA GLY A 40 -5.66 -27.57 -4.78
C GLY A 40 -5.81 -28.69 -3.75
N PHE A 41 -6.91 -28.67 -3.02
CA PHE A 41 -7.42 -29.84 -2.35
C PHE A 41 -8.93 -29.91 -2.54
N SER A 42 -9.37 -31.12 -2.87
CA SER A 42 -10.67 -31.49 -3.40
C SER A 42 -11.78 -31.47 -2.34
N ASP A 43 -13.00 -31.16 -2.77
CA ASP A 43 -14.24 -31.38 -2.03
C ASP A 43 -14.41 -32.85 -1.61
N PRO A 44 -15.04 -33.07 -0.44
CA PRO A 44 -16.04 -34.10 -0.34
C PRO A 44 -17.40 -33.48 -0.03
N ALA A 45 -18.39 -33.87 -0.82
CA ALA A 45 -19.78 -33.64 -0.51
C ALA A 45 -20.16 -34.37 0.79
N SER A 46 -20.80 -33.68 1.73
CA SER A 46 -21.68 -34.31 2.71
C SER A 46 -22.84 -33.39 3.04
N PHE A 47 -24.02 -33.85 2.62
CA PHE A 47 -25.34 -33.32 2.92
C PHE A 47 -25.82 -34.03 4.18
N THR A 48 -26.15 -33.31 5.26
CA THR A 48 -27.12 -33.74 6.30
C THR A 48 -27.58 -32.54 7.14
N GLU A 49 -28.86 -32.20 6.95
CA GLU A 49 -29.88 -31.80 7.94
C GLU A 49 -29.60 -30.75 9.04
N ASP A 50 -30.19 -29.58 8.82
CA ASP A 50 -31.18 -28.91 9.70
C ASP A 50 -30.83 -28.76 11.20
N VAL A 51 -29.77 -28.00 11.49
CA VAL A 51 -29.66 -27.20 12.73
C VAL A 51 -29.40 -25.77 12.28
N GLY A 52 -30.17 -24.80 12.78
CA GLY A 52 -30.08 -23.41 12.36
C GLY A 52 -28.66 -22.85 12.52
N PRO A 53 -28.15 -22.06 11.54
CA PRO A 53 -26.78 -21.55 11.56
C PRO A 53 -26.47 -20.66 12.78
N GLU A 54 -27.49 -20.07 13.40
CA GLU A 54 -27.34 -19.17 14.55
C GLU A 54 -26.85 -19.90 15.83
N VAL A 55 -27.31 -21.13 16.08
CA VAL A 55 -26.95 -21.87 17.30
C VAL A 55 -25.52 -22.45 17.21
N GLU A 56 -25.08 -22.79 16.00
CA GLU A 56 -23.73 -23.33 15.76
C GLU A 56 -22.68 -22.20 15.75
N GLU A 57 -23.01 -21.02 15.22
CA GLU A 57 -22.14 -19.84 15.26
C GLU A 57 -21.93 -19.31 16.68
N GLU A 58 -22.99 -19.19 17.49
CA GLU A 58 -22.88 -18.77 18.90
C GLU A 58 -22.02 -19.71 19.74
N ALA A 59 -22.23 -21.03 19.62
CA ALA A 59 -21.43 -22.03 20.34
C ALA A 59 -19.93 -21.96 19.96
N THR A 60 -19.62 -21.73 18.69
CA THR A 60 -18.21 -21.58 18.25
C THR A 60 -17.56 -20.27 18.71
N GLN A 61 -18.36 -19.22 18.95
CA GLN A 61 -17.88 -17.96 19.51
C GLN A 61 -17.60 -18.06 21.01
N GLU A 62 -18.48 -18.72 21.77
CA GLU A 62 -18.26 -18.97 23.19
C GLU A 62 -17.01 -19.83 23.45
N ASP A 63 -16.82 -20.89 22.66
CA ASP A 63 -15.62 -21.73 22.72
C ASP A 63 -14.33 -20.94 22.43
N LEU A 64 -14.40 -20.03 21.45
CA LEU A 64 -13.29 -19.14 21.16
C LEU A 64 -13.00 -18.23 22.35
N GLU A 65 -14.00 -17.57 22.91
CA GLU A 65 -13.81 -16.70 24.08
C GLU A 65 -13.26 -17.45 25.28
N TYR A 66 -13.73 -18.67 25.53
CA TYR A 66 -13.20 -19.53 26.57
C TYR A 66 -11.71 -19.79 26.38
N LYS A 67 -11.30 -20.10 25.14
CA LYS A 67 -9.89 -20.26 24.77
C LYS A 67 -9.09 -18.97 24.96
N LEU A 68 -9.65 -17.81 24.61
CA LEU A 68 -9.00 -16.52 24.80
C LEU A 68 -8.82 -16.17 26.28
N LYS A 69 -9.82 -16.45 27.13
CA LYS A 69 -9.72 -16.34 28.59
C LYS A 69 -8.56 -17.20 29.11
N GLY A 70 -8.46 -18.44 28.63
CA GLY A 70 -7.32 -19.31 28.94
C GLY A 70 -5.97 -18.71 28.52
N PHE A 71 -5.87 -18.05 27.37
CA PHE A 71 -4.64 -17.35 26.99
C PHE A 71 -4.34 -16.17 27.91
N ILE A 72 -5.35 -15.40 28.35
CA ILE A 72 -5.15 -14.30 29.32
C ILE A 72 -4.54 -14.85 30.61
N ASP A 73 -5.06 -15.96 31.15
CA ASP A 73 -4.51 -16.59 32.35
C ASP A 73 -3.06 -17.06 32.16
N LEU A 74 -2.77 -17.65 30.99
CA LEU A 74 -1.42 -18.11 30.63
C LEU A 74 -0.42 -16.96 30.45
N THR A 75 -0.86 -15.71 30.30
CA THR A 75 0.06 -14.57 30.35
C THR A 75 0.71 -14.42 31.72
N LEU A 76 0.11 -14.93 32.80
CA LEU A 76 0.66 -14.89 34.17
C LEU A 76 1.56 -16.11 34.49
N ASP A 77 1.75 -17.03 33.54
CA ASP A 77 2.47 -18.28 33.78
C ASP A 77 3.95 -18.06 34.15
N LYS A 78 4.52 -18.99 34.93
CA LYS A 78 5.93 -18.94 35.33
C LYS A 78 6.88 -19.03 34.14
N SER A 79 6.52 -19.79 33.10
CA SER A 79 7.34 -20.01 31.91
C SER A 79 7.19 -18.87 30.90
N ALA A 80 8.31 -18.22 30.56
CA ALA A 80 8.35 -17.17 29.53
C ALA A 80 7.86 -17.64 28.16
N LYS A 81 8.15 -18.91 27.81
CA LYS A 81 7.72 -19.49 26.53
C LYS A 81 6.20 -19.67 26.49
N THR A 82 5.59 -20.03 27.61
CA THR A 82 4.14 -20.18 27.74
C THR A 82 3.46 -18.81 27.62
N ARG A 83 3.98 -17.79 28.32
CA ARG A 83 3.49 -16.41 28.21
C ARG A 83 3.59 -15.88 26.78
N GLN A 84 4.73 -16.09 26.12
CA GLN A 84 4.92 -15.71 24.71
C GLN A 84 3.89 -16.38 23.79
N ALA A 85 3.69 -17.69 23.93
CA ALA A 85 2.72 -18.42 23.12
C ALA A 85 1.28 -17.93 23.35
N ALA A 86 0.93 -17.57 24.60
CA ALA A 86 -0.36 -17.00 24.94
C ALA A 86 -0.57 -15.62 24.28
N LEU A 87 0.43 -14.74 24.35
CA LEU A 87 0.39 -13.42 23.70
C LEU A 87 0.24 -13.53 22.18
N GLU A 88 0.96 -14.45 21.53
CA GLU A 88 0.81 -14.68 20.09
C GLU A 88 -0.55 -15.33 19.75
N GLY A 89 -1.07 -16.19 20.63
CA GLY A 89 -2.43 -16.74 20.51
C GLY A 89 -3.50 -15.65 20.52
N LEU A 90 -3.39 -14.70 21.45
CA LEU A 90 -4.24 -13.51 21.50
C LEU A 90 -4.08 -12.68 20.23
N LYS A 91 -2.85 -12.32 19.84
CA LYS A 91 -2.61 -11.53 18.62
C LYS A 91 -3.26 -12.17 17.38
N ASN A 92 -3.03 -13.47 17.17
CA ASN A 92 -3.58 -14.16 16.00
C ASN A 92 -5.11 -14.12 15.96
N ALA A 93 -5.76 -14.20 17.14
CA ALA A 93 -7.21 -14.06 17.23
C ALA A 93 -7.67 -12.64 16.90
N LEU A 94 -7.04 -11.62 17.49
CA LEU A 94 -7.36 -10.21 17.24
C LEU A 94 -7.00 -9.72 15.83
N THR A 95 -6.08 -10.38 15.14
CA THR A 95 -5.80 -10.10 13.74
C THR A 95 -6.87 -10.71 12.82
N SER A 96 -7.44 -11.85 13.22
CA SER A 96 -8.34 -12.62 12.35
C SER A 96 -9.82 -12.32 12.58
N LYS A 97 -10.18 -11.76 13.74
CA LYS A 97 -11.56 -11.48 14.16
C LYS A 97 -11.66 -10.14 14.88
N ILE A 98 -12.80 -9.47 14.73
CA ILE A 98 -13.16 -8.30 15.55
C ILE A 98 -13.82 -8.83 16.83
N LEU A 99 -13.23 -8.49 17.97
CA LEU A 99 -13.55 -8.99 19.30
C LEU A 99 -13.73 -7.82 20.27
N PHE A 100 -14.45 -6.79 19.82
CA PHE A 100 -14.57 -5.51 20.53
C PHE A 100 -15.09 -5.68 21.96
N ASP A 101 -16.24 -6.33 22.15
CA ASP A 101 -16.84 -6.52 23.48
C ASP A 101 -15.93 -7.33 24.41
N PHE A 102 -15.34 -8.41 23.89
CA PHE A 102 -14.40 -9.24 24.63
C PHE A 102 -13.20 -8.42 25.18
N ILE A 103 -12.65 -7.54 24.33
CA ILE A 103 -11.53 -6.65 24.70
C ILE A 103 -12.00 -5.60 25.70
N LEU A 104 -13.13 -4.95 25.44
CA LEU A 104 -13.67 -3.86 26.25
C LEU A 104 -13.91 -4.33 27.69
N GLU A 105 -14.54 -5.49 27.88
CA GLU A 105 -14.80 -6.09 29.19
C GLU A 105 -13.52 -6.42 29.98
N ARG A 106 -12.42 -6.70 29.29
CA ARG A 106 -11.16 -7.21 29.88
C ARG A 106 -10.00 -6.25 29.71
N ARG A 107 -10.28 -5.00 29.31
CA ARG A 107 -9.30 -3.97 28.95
C ARG A 107 -8.22 -3.79 30.00
N MET A 108 -8.62 -3.65 31.26
CA MET A 108 -7.69 -3.46 32.39
C MET A 108 -6.76 -4.67 32.56
N THR A 109 -7.32 -5.88 32.63
CA THR A 109 -6.56 -7.12 32.79
C THR A 109 -5.59 -7.38 31.63
N LEU A 110 -6.03 -7.13 30.40
CA LEU A 110 -5.20 -7.24 29.20
C LEU A 110 -4.05 -6.23 29.23
N THR A 111 -4.33 -4.98 29.60
CA THR A 111 -3.34 -3.91 29.69
C THR A 111 -2.30 -4.21 30.76
N ASP A 112 -2.71 -4.64 31.95
CA ASP A 112 -1.80 -5.02 33.04
C ASP A 112 -0.90 -6.20 32.64
N SER A 113 -1.47 -7.18 31.95
CA SER A 113 -0.75 -8.36 31.45
C SER A 113 0.30 -7.95 30.41
N ILE A 114 -0.07 -7.10 29.45
CA ILE A 114 0.83 -6.54 28.45
C ILE A 114 1.93 -5.72 29.11
N GLU A 115 1.58 -4.78 29.99
CA GLU A 115 2.52 -3.89 30.67
C GLU A 115 3.58 -4.70 31.42
N ARG A 116 3.16 -5.74 32.15
CA ARG A 116 4.07 -6.63 32.86
C ARG A 116 4.98 -7.41 31.91
N CYS A 117 4.44 -7.97 30.83
CA CYS A 117 5.22 -8.70 29.83
C CYS A 117 6.24 -7.80 29.12
N ILE A 118 5.90 -6.53 28.86
CA ILE A 118 6.84 -5.54 28.34
C ILE A 118 7.93 -5.22 29.38
N LYS A 119 7.57 -4.97 30.65
CA LYS A 119 8.52 -4.61 31.72
C LYS A 119 9.48 -5.73 32.10
N LYS A 120 9.00 -6.98 32.16
CA LYS A 120 9.72 -8.11 32.78
C LYS A 120 10.00 -9.28 31.82
N GLY A 121 9.39 -9.28 30.64
CA GLY A 121 9.52 -10.37 29.67
C GLY A 121 10.86 -10.41 28.96
N LYS A 122 11.09 -11.50 28.23
CA LYS A 122 12.23 -11.63 27.29
C LYS A 122 11.88 -11.01 25.94
N SER A 123 12.88 -10.83 25.07
CA SER A 123 12.74 -10.16 23.76
C SER A 123 11.49 -10.59 22.98
N ASP A 124 11.28 -11.89 22.75
CA ASP A 124 10.15 -12.36 21.94
C ASP A 124 8.79 -12.12 22.64
N GLU A 125 8.75 -12.30 23.96
CA GLU A 125 7.57 -12.01 24.80
C GLU A 125 7.23 -10.51 24.76
N GLN A 126 8.23 -9.63 24.86
CA GLN A 126 8.04 -8.19 24.79
C GLN A 126 7.55 -7.75 23.40
N CYS A 127 8.08 -8.35 22.33
CA CYS A 127 7.64 -8.08 20.97
C CYS A 127 6.18 -8.52 20.75
N ALA A 128 5.80 -9.70 21.27
CA ALA A 128 4.42 -10.17 21.24
C ALA A 128 3.50 -9.25 22.06
N ALA A 129 3.90 -8.83 23.25
CA ALA A 129 3.10 -7.91 24.07
C ALA A 129 2.90 -6.54 23.40
N ALA A 130 3.96 -5.96 22.81
CA ALA A 130 3.88 -4.71 22.06
C ALA A 130 2.96 -4.83 20.83
N GLY A 131 3.05 -5.93 20.08
CA GLY A 131 2.15 -6.18 18.95
C GLY A 131 0.69 -6.37 19.39
N LEU A 132 0.45 -7.02 20.53
CA LEU A 132 -0.89 -7.17 21.09
C LEU A 132 -1.48 -5.81 21.49
N ALA A 133 -0.69 -4.93 22.10
CA ALA A 133 -1.11 -3.58 22.44
C ALA A 133 -1.61 -2.80 21.21
N CYS A 134 -0.89 -2.87 20.08
CA CYS A 134 -1.36 -2.27 18.83
C CYS A 134 -2.75 -2.80 18.44
N LEU A 135 -2.95 -4.12 18.50
CA LEU A 135 -4.21 -4.74 18.11
C LEU A 135 -5.36 -4.37 19.05
N LEU A 136 -5.10 -4.21 20.36
CA LEU A 136 -6.10 -3.71 21.30
C LEU A 136 -6.57 -2.32 20.88
N CYS A 137 -5.64 -1.38 20.66
CA CYS A 137 -5.98 -0.02 20.25
C CYS A 137 -6.66 0.02 18.87
N VAL A 138 -6.23 -0.80 17.91
CA VAL A 138 -6.84 -0.86 16.57
C VAL A 138 -8.30 -1.32 16.63
N GLN A 139 -8.63 -2.24 17.53
CA GLN A 139 -10.01 -2.72 17.67
C GLN A 139 -10.87 -1.78 18.52
N LEU A 140 -10.33 -1.22 19.59
CA LEU A 140 -11.05 -0.26 20.44
C LEU A 140 -11.26 1.09 19.75
N GLY A 141 -10.39 1.44 18.80
CA GLY A 141 -10.47 2.68 18.04
C GLY A 141 -10.03 3.91 18.83
N SER A 142 -10.34 5.08 18.27
CA SER A 142 -10.12 6.37 18.94
C SER A 142 -11.18 6.57 20.04
N GLY A 143 -10.73 6.62 21.29
CA GLY A 143 -11.59 6.83 22.45
C GLY A 143 -10.82 6.74 23.77
N ILE A 144 -11.52 7.04 24.88
CA ILE A 144 -11.00 7.04 26.26
C ILE A 144 -10.34 5.68 26.57
N GLU A 145 -10.90 4.61 26.01
CA GLU A 145 -10.47 3.24 26.24
C GLU A 145 -9.04 3.00 25.77
N SER A 146 -8.74 3.41 24.53
CA SER A 146 -7.39 3.35 23.96
C SER A 146 -6.45 4.38 24.60
N GLU A 147 -6.96 5.54 25.01
CA GLU A 147 -6.17 6.57 25.68
C GLU A 147 -5.60 6.08 27.02
N GLU A 148 -6.40 5.41 27.83
CA GLU A 148 -5.94 4.83 29.11
C GLU A 148 -4.93 3.69 28.92
N ILE A 149 -5.11 2.85 27.89
CA ILE A 149 -4.10 1.84 27.51
C ILE A 149 -2.79 2.55 27.17
N PHE A 150 -2.87 3.58 26.33
CA PHE A 150 -1.69 4.31 25.88
C PHE A 150 -1.00 5.05 27.02
N LYS A 151 -1.74 5.72 27.91
CA LYS A 151 -1.19 6.38 29.13
C LYS A 151 -0.42 5.40 30.02
N THR A 152 -0.90 4.16 30.12
CA THR A 152 -0.24 3.11 30.91
C THR A 152 1.04 2.60 30.23
N LEU A 153 0.96 2.33 28.91
CA LEU A 153 2.05 1.67 28.18
C LEU A 153 3.13 2.65 27.69
N ALA A 154 2.79 3.88 27.29
CA ALA A 154 3.70 4.83 26.66
C ALA A 154 4.97 5.13 27.50
N PRO A 155 4.91 5.34 28.83
CA PRO A 155 6.10 5.57 29.64
C PRO A 155 7.07 4.37 29.63
N VAL A 156 6.51 3.15 29.64
CA VAL A 156 7.29 1.90 29.61
C VAL A 156 7.95 1.72 28.24
N LEU A 157 7.20 1.96 27.17
CA LEU A 157 7.69 1.90 25.80
C LEU A 157 8.82 2.90 25.59
N LYS A 158 8.62 4.19 25.92
CA LYS A 158 9.65 5.24 25.81
C LYS A 158 10.91 4.88 26.59
N LYS A 159 10.78 4.33 27.81
CA LYS A 159 11.92 3.87 28.60
C LYS A 159 12.74 2.79 27.88
N ILE A 160 12.09 1.77 27.32
CA ILE A 160 12.77 0.69 26.61
C ILE A 160 13.41 1.21 25.32
N ILE A 161 12.70 2.08 24.59
CA ILE A 161 13.20 2.69 23.34
C ILE A 161 14.51 3.46 23.59
N SER A 162 14.58 4.22 24.68
CA SER A 162 15.76 4.99 25.07
C SER A 162 16.88 4.16 25.71
N ASP A 163 16.60 2.93 26.15
CA ASP A 163 17.59 2.03 26.74
C ASP A 163 18.51 1.43 25.66
N GLY A 164 19.76 1.91 25.62
CA GLY A 164 20.78 1.42 24.68
C GLY A 164 21.19 -0.04 24.90
N THR A 165 20.90 -0.62 26.07
CA THR A 165 21.23 -2.01 26.43
C THR A 165 20.10 -3.00 26.14
N ALA A 166 18.88 -2.50 25.91
CA ALA A 166 17.74 -3.33 25.58
C ALA A 166 17.88 -3.98 24.19
N ASN A 167 17.23 -5.14 24.03
CA ASN A 167 17.27 -5.88 22.77
C ASN A 167 16.74 -5.02 21.60
N ILE A 168 17.48 -5.02 20.49
CA ILE A 168 17.14 -4.22 19.29
C ILE A 168 15.74 -4.56 18.75
N GLN A 169 15.37 -5.83 18.71
CA GLN A 169 14.06 -6.25 18.20
C GLN A 169 12.93 -5.78 19.14
N THR A 170 13.12 -5.88 20.45
CA THR A 170 12.21 -5.27 21.43
C THR A 170 12.05 -3.78 21.20
N ARG A 171 13.16 -3.05 21.09
CA ARG A 171 13.15 -1.60 20.90
C ARG A 171 12.41 -1.21 19.61
N ARG A 172 12.60 -1.96 18.52
CA ARG A 172 11.86 -1.78 17.27
C ARG A 172 10.36 -2.01 17.45
N ALA A 173 9.98 -3.12 18.09
CA ALA A 173 8.58 -3.40 18.37
C ALA A 173 7.93 -2.31 19.25
N CYS A 174 8.67 -1.78 20.23
CA CYS A 174 8.20 -0.68 21.06
C CYS A 174 8.05 0.63 20.28
N ILE A 175 8.95 0.94 19.34
CA ILE A 175 8.83 2.11 18.45
C ILE A 175 7.51 2.03 17.66
N THR A 176 7.30 0.91 16.97
CA THR A 176 6.09 0.67 16.17
C THR A 176 4.84 0.74 17.04
N CYS A 177 4.86 0.10 18.21
CA CYS A 177 3.75 0.15 19.16
C CYS A 177 3.44 1.55 19.66
N LEU A 178 4.47 2.31 20.04
CA LEU A 178 4.31 3.67 20.56
C LEU A 178 3.66 4.57 19.50
N GLY A 179 4.18 4.57 18.27
CA GLY A 179 3.64 5.43 17.23
C GLY A 179 2.25 5.01 16.75
N ILE A 180 1.93 3.72 16.70
CA ILE A 180 0.61 3.28 16.26
C ILE A 180 -0.44 3.55 17.32
N CYS A 181 -0.14 3.32 18.60
CA CYS A 181 -1.05 3.72 19.67
C CYS A 181 -1.22 5.24 19.72
N CYS A 182 -0.15 6.01 19.53
CA CYS A 182 -0.21 7.47 19.42
C CYS A 182 -1.03 7.94 18.21
N PHE A 183 -0.95 7.23 17.07
CA PHE A 183 -1.76 7.52 15.89
C PHE A 183 -3.25 7.28 16.13
N ILE A 184 -3.61 6.31 16.97
CA ILE A 184 -5.01 5.98 17.27
C ILE A 184 -5.58 6.95 18.32
N VAL A 185 -4.77 7.31 19.32
CA VAL A 185 -5.11 8.26 20.39
C VAL A 185 -4.77 9.68 19.93
N THR A 186 -5.50 10.17 18.93
CA THR A 186 -5.22 11.45 18.26
C THR A 186 -5.60 12.70 19.08
N GLU A 187 -6.34 12.55 20.17
CA GLU A 187 -6.93 13.68 20.91
C GLU A 187 -5.89 14.49 21.72
N ASP A 188 -4.77 13.88 22.12
CA ASP A 188 -3.71 14.55 22.87
C ASP A 188 -2.54 14.98 21.96
N ILE A 189 -2.62 16.24 21.50
CA ILE A 189 -1.59 16.88 20.66
C ILE A 189 -0.23 16.95 21.39
N THR A 190 -0.22 17.06 22.72
CA THR A 190 1.02 17.13 23.50
C THR A 190 1.77 15.81 23.42
N GLU A 191 1.05 14.71 23.62
CA GLU A 191 1.63 13.37 23.58
C GLU A 191 2.07 12.98 22.16
N LEU A 192 1.36 13.46 21.13
CA LEU A 192 1.79 13.38 19.73
C LEU A 192 3.18 14.01 19.53
N TYR A 193 3.35 15.25 19.96
CA TYR A 193 4.63 15.97 19.81
C TYR A 193 5.77 15.31 20.58
N LEU A 194 5.52 14.89 21.82
CA LEU A 194 6.51 14.16 22.63
C LEU A 194 6.90 12.84 22.00
N THR A 195 5.95 12.13 21.40
CA THR A 195 6.23 10.87 20.69
C THR A 195 7.05 11.12 19.44
N MET A 196 6.72 12.14 18.64
CA MET A 196 7.52 12.51 17.47
C MET A 196 8.96 12.88 17.83
N GLU A 197 9.15 13.70 18.86
CA GLU A 197 10.49 14.07 19.34
C GLU A 197 11.28 12.83 19.81
N CYS A 198 10.62 11.90 20.51
CA CYS A 198 11.22 10.63 20.89
C CYS A 198 11.74 9.84 19.68
N LEU A 199 10.96 9.77 18.59
CA LEU A 199 11.34 9.08 17.36
C LEU A 199 12.44 9.83 16.59
N GLU A 200 12.38 11.16 16.55
CA GLU A 200 13.39 12.03 15.94
C GLU A 200 14.76 11.82 16.58
N ASN A 201 14.82 11.77 17.91
CA ASN A 201 16.05 11.52 18.67
C ASN A 201 16.70 10.15 18.36
N ILE A 202 15.97 9.24 17.71
CA ILE A 202 16.48 7.95 17.26
C ILE A 202 17.01 8.07 15.83
N PHE A 203 16.17 8.43 14.86
CA PHE A 203 16.60 8.38 13.46
C PHE A 203 17.56 9.52 13.08
N THR A 204 17.54 10.68 13.76
CA THR A 204 18.46 11.81 13.45
C THR A 204 19.92 11.45 13.65
N LYS A 205 20.24 10.44 14.47
CA LYS A 205 21.59 9.88 14.62
C LYS A 205 22.13 9.30 13.32
N SER A 206 21.25 8.96 12.37
CA SER A 206 21.64 8.54 11.03
C SER A 206 22.04 9.69 10.09
N TYR A 207 21.65 10.94 10.39
CA TYR A 207 22.02 12.11 9.60
C TYR A 207 23.48 12.52 9.77
N GLN A 208 24.06 12.30 10.96
CA GLN A 208 25.40 12.75 11.34
C GLN A 208 26.55 11.95 10.69
N ARG A 209 26.31 11.32 9.54
CA ARG A 209 27.29 10.50 8.82
C ARG A 209 28.30 11.38 8.05
N GLU A 210 28.93 12.34 8.72
CA GLU A 210 30.16 12.96 8.28
C GLU A 210 31.36 12.21 8.88
N ARG A 211 31.94 11.29 8.11
CA ARG A 211 33.34 10.85 8.21
C ARG A 211 33.91 10.51 9.60
N ASP A 212 33.26 9.63 10.35
CA ASP A 212 34.04 8.77 11.24
C ASP A 212 34.64 7.63 10.41
N THR A 213 35.94 7.76 10.13
CA THR A 213 36.77 6.82 9.36
C THR A 213 36.97 5.46 10.01
N ASN A 214 36.30 5.17 11.14
CA ASN A 214 36.31 3.88 11.81
C ASN A 214 34.92 3.54 12.35
N GLY A 215 34.25 2.55 11.77
CA GLY A 215 33.16 1.87 12.45
C GLY A 215 32.05 1.43 11.52
N ILE A 216 32.05 0.14 11.18
CA ILE A 216 30.92 -0.59 10.63
C ILE A 216 29.67 -0.20 11.42
N SER A 217 28.72 0.50 10.78
CA SER A 217 27.39 0.69 11.36
C SER A 217 26.83 -0.70 11.59
N SER A 218 26.57 -1.07 12.84
CA SER A 218 25.95 -2.36 13.11
C SER A 218 24.58 -2.36 12.41
N THR A 219 24.33 -3.37 11.57
CA THR A 219 23.05 -3.55 10.86
C THR A 219 21.84 -3.32 11.79
N HIS A 220 22.00 -3.72 13.05
CA HIS A 220 21.03 -3.54 14.12
C HIS A 220 20.67 -2.08 14.45
N SER A 221 21.65 -1.16 14.42
CA SER A 221 21.38 0.28 14.63
C SER A 221 20.56 0.86 13.46
N MET A 222 20.85 0.42 12.24
CA MET A 222 20.11 0.85 11.05
C MET A 222 18.63 0.43 11.11
N MET A 223 18.35 -0.82 11.52
CA MET A 223 16.98 -1.31 11.64
C MET A 223 16.11 -0.50 12.62
N LEU A 224 16.72 0.05 13.68
CA LEU A 224 16.04 0.95 14.61
C LEU A 224 15.72 2.30 13.97
N HIS A 225 16.70 2.89 13.27
CA HIS A 225 16.50 4.16 12.58
C HIS A 225 15.41 4.05 11.49
N ILE A 226 15.40 2.94 10.74
CA ILE A 226 14.36 2.65 9.74
C ILE A 226 12.97 2.61 10.39
N SER A 227 12.81 1.81 11.45
CA SER A 227 11.52 1.70 12.15
C SER A 227 11.08 3.04 12.76
N ALA A 228 12.01 3.82 13.32
CA ALA A 228 11.72 5.15 13.86
C ALA A 228 11.30 6.14 12.79
N LEU A 229 12.00 6.21 11.65
CA LEU A 229 11.66 7.10 10.54
C LEU A 229 10.30 6.72 9.92
N PHE A 230 10.06 5.43 9.68
CA PHE A 230 8.79 4.94 9.16
C PHE A 230 7.62 5.29 10.10
N THR A 231 7.79 5.06 11.40
CA THR A 231 6.77 5.34 12.40
C THR A 231 6.55 6.85 12.58
N TRP A 232 7.61 7.65 12.54
CA TRP A 232 7.51 9.12 12.57
C TRP A 232 6.76 9.66 11.34
N THR A 233 6.97 9.05 10.18
CA THR A 233 6.28 9.38 8.94
C THR A 233 4.79 9.05 9.02
N LEU A 234 4.39 8.00 9.74
CA LEU A 234 2.98 7.77 10.07
C LEU A 234 2.43 8.92 10.91
N LEU A 235 3.12 9.35 11.97
CA LEU A 235 2.61 10.42 12.83
C LEU A 235 2.47 11.77 12.11
N LEU A 236 3.30 12.02 11.10
CA LEU A 236 3.16 13.21 10.25
C LEU A 236 1.80 13.29 9.55
N THR A 237 1.14 12.16 9.24
CA THR A 237 -0.13 12.16 8.51
C THR A 237 -1.31 12.70 9.31
N ILE A 238 -1.17 12.77 10.63
CA ILE A 238 -2.19 13.29 11.56
C ILE A 238 -1.73 14.58 12.25
N CYS A 239 -0.57 15.12 11.86
CA CYS A 239 -0.03 16.32 12.48
C CYS A 239 -0.79 17.58 12.04
N PRO A 240 -1.02 18.54 12.96
CA PRO A 240 -1.48 19.87 12.58
C PRO A 240 -0.49 20.53 11.60
N VAL A 241 -1.03 21.26 10.63
CA VAL A 241 -0.29 21.96 9.57
C VAL A 241 0.88 22.81 10.13
N SER A 242 0.68 23.48 11.26
CA SER A 242 1.71 24.29 11.90
C SER A 242 2.93 23.48 12.35
N GLU A 243 2.72 22.25 12.79
CA GLU A 243 3.81 21.37 13.22
C GLU A 243 4.49 20.73 12.01
N VAL A 244 3.71 20.31 10.99
CA VAL A 244 4.26 19.82 9.72
C VAL A 244 5.24 20.83 9.12
N LYS A 245 4.90 22.12 9.12
CA LYS A 245 5.80 23.20 8.65
C LYS A 245 7.15 23.19 9.37
N LYS A 246 7.14 23.14 10.70
CA LYS A 246 8.38 23.10 11.50
C LYS A 246 9.20 21.85 11.19
N LYS A 247 8.55 20.68 11.09
CA LYS A 247 9.22 19.42 10.77
C LYS A 247 9.84 19.45 9.37
N LEU A 248 9.17 20.07 8.40
CA LEU A 248 9.72 20.30 7.06
C LEU A 248 11.01 21.13 7.12
N GLU A 249 10.98 22.29 7.77
CA GLU A 249 12.14 23.17 7.92
C GLU A 249 13.32 22.45 8.59
N MET A 250 13.04 21.61 9.60
CA MET A 250 14.06 20.89 10.36
C MET A 250 14.72 19.72 9.60
N HIS A 251 13.95 18.96 8.82
CA HIS A 251 14.36 17.65 8.32
C HIS A 251 14.52 17.57 6.80
N LEU A 252 13.84 18.42 6.03
CA LEU A 252 13.78 18.28 4.57
C LEU A 252 15.16 18.36 3.89
N HIS A 253 16.03 19.26 4.35
CA HIS A 253 17.40 19.39 3.81
C HIS A 253 18.34 18.25 4.27
N LYS A 254 18.00 17.53 5.35
CA LYS A 254 18.83 16.45 5.92
C LYS A 254 18.45 15.08 5.38
N LEU A 255 17.16 14.81 5.15
CA LEU A 255 16.65 13.53 4.66
C LEU A 255 17.31 13.03 3.36
N PRO A 256 17.63 13.88 2.37
CA PRO A 256 18.34 13.44 1.17
C PRO A 256 19.67 12.75 1.47
N SER A 257 20.34 13.04 2.58
CA SER A 257 21.58 12.34 2.98
C SER A 257 21.36 10.83 3.16
N LEU A 258 20.19 10.41 3.66
CA LEU A 258 19.85 9.01 3.90
C LEU A 258 19.68 8.20 2.62
N LEU A 259 19.41 8.86 1.49
CA LEU A 259 19.36 8.23 0.17
C LEU A 259 20.74 7.67 -0.27
N SER A 260 21.83 8.03 0.42
CA SER A 260 23.17 7.48 0.20
C SER A 260 23.55 6.36 1.18
N CYS A 261 22.69 5.97 2.11
CA CYS A 261 22.97 4.86 3.03
C CYS A 261 23.20 3.55 2.27
N ASP A 262 23.95 2.60 2.83
CA ASP A 262 24.23 1.30 2.20
C ASP A 262 23.01 0.37 2.21
N ASP A 263 22.20 0.48 3.27
CA ASP A 263 20.98 -0.31 3.48
C ASP A 263 19.86 0.11 2.50
N VAL A 264 19.25 -0.87 1.86
CA VAL A 264 18.17 -0.66 0.87
C VAL A 264 16.88 -0.18 1.52
N ASN A 265 16.52 -0.71 2.67
CA ASN A 265 15.28 -0.36 3.35
C ASN A 265 15.38 1.07 3.90
N MET A 266 16.54 1.50 4.40
CA MET A 266 16.74 2.89 4.81
C MET A 266 16.55 3.87 3.65
N ARG A 267 17.14 3.58 2.47
CA ARG A 267 16.93 4.41 1.29
C ARG A 267 15.45 4.45 0.89
N ILE A 268 14.78 3.29 0.86
CA ILE A 268 13.35 3.20 0.53
C ILE A 268 12.52 4.06 1.48
N VAL A 269 12.63 3.86 2.79
CA VAL A 269 11.85 4.63 3.78
C VAL A 269 12.16 6.11 3.69
N ALA A 270 13.43 6.52 3.52
CA ALA A 270 13.78 7.93 3.32
C ALA A 270 13.16 8.52 2.04
N GLY A 271 13.12 7.76 0.94
CA GLY A 271 12.48 8.19 -0.31
C GLY A 271 10.97 8.35 -0.17
N GLU A 272 10.30 7.39 0.47
CA GLU A 272 8.85 7.46 0.73
C GLU A 272 8.51 8.60 1.71
N THR A 273 9.35 8.81 2.73
CA THR A 273 9.22 9.94 3.67
C THR A 273 9.36 11.27 2.93
N LEU A 274 10.32 11.39 2.01
CA LEU A 274 10.48 12.59 1.18
C LEU A 274 9.24 12.81 0.31
N ALA A 275 8.75 11.78 -0.37
CA ALA A 275 7.56 11.91 -1.21
C ALA A 275 6.33 12.41 -0.41
N LEU A 276 6.12 11.87 0.80
CA LEU A 276 5.06 12.30 1.71
C LEU A 276 5.27 13.74 2.20
N LEU A 277 6.49 14.14 2.57
CA LEU A 277 6.77 15.52 2.97
C LEU A 277 6.55 16.51 1.84
N PHE A 278 6.94 16.16 0.61
CA PHE A 278 6.67 16.98 -0.57
C PHE A 278 5.17 17.09 -0.87
N GLU A 279 4.41 16.01 -0.69
CA GLU A 279 2.95 16.01 -0.79
C GLU A 279 2.33 16.98 0.23
N LEU A 280 2.65 16.80 1.52
CA LEU A 280 2.15 17.67 2.59
C LEU A 280 2.55 19.14 2.40
N ALA A 281 3.79 19.40 1.99
CA ALA A 281 4.27 20.77 1.74
C ALA A 281 3.48 21.47 0.63
N ARG A 282 3.15 20.73 -0.44
CA ARG A 282 2.39 21.26 -1.59
C ARG A 282 0.90 21.41 -1.30
N GLU A 283 0.36 20.58 -0.41
CA GLU A 283 -1.00 20.73 0.10
C GLU A 283 -1.13 22.01 0.94
N MET A 284 -0.10 22.32 1.73
CA MET A 284 -0.05 23.54 2.55
C MET A 284 0.27 24.81 1.75
N ASP A 285 1.16 24.69 0.76
CA ASP A 285 1.62 25.78 -0.10
C ASP A 285 1.78 25.27 -1.55
N ALA A 286 0.84 25.63 -2.43
CA ALA A 286 0.84 25.16 -3.83
C ALA A 286 2.10 25.61 -4.61
N ASP A 287 2.69 26.73 -4.19
CA ASP A 287 3.90 27.33 -4.77
C ASP A 287 5.19 26.85 -4.07
N PHE A 288 5.08 25.83 -3.20
CA PHE A 288 6.21 25.25 -2.50
C PHE A 288 7.38 24.95 -3.44
N PHE A 289 8.52 25.57 -3.14
CA PHE A 289 9.77 25.46 -3.87
C PHE A 289 10.86 24.88 -2.97
N TYR A 290 11.61 23.92 -3.49
CA TYR A 290 12.76 23.34 -2.82
C TYR A 290 14.04 23.73 -3.58
N GLU A 291 15.01 24.32 -2.89
CA GLU A 291 16.19 24.92 -3.52
C GLU A 291 17.06 23.86 -4.23
N ASP A 292 17.29 22.70 -3.59
CA ASP A 292 18.16 21.63 -4.08
C ASP A 292 17.42 20.57 -4.93
N MET A 293 16.33 20.95 -5.61
CA MET A 293 15.50 20.01 -6.38
C MET A 293 16.29 19.23 -7.43
N GLU A 294 17.14 19.89 -8.20
CA GLU A 294 17.91 19.24 -9.28
C GLU A 294 18.84 18.15 -8.72
N HIS A 295 19.53 18.45 -7.62
CA HIS A 295 20.43 17.49 -6.98
C HIS A 295 19.66 16.28 -6.42
N LEU A 296 18.51 16.54 -5.78
CA LEU A 296 17.63 15.49 -5.28
C LEU A 296 17.10 14.62 -6.42
N SER A 297 16.58 15.22 -7.49
CA SER A 297 16.08 14.53 -8.68
C SER A 297 17.14 13.65 -9.33
N GLN A 298 18.37 14.15 -9.49
CA GLN A 298 19.48 13.36 -10.03
C GLN A 298 19.76 12.13 -9.16
N LYS A 299 19.73 12.29 -7.83
CA LYS A 299 19.94 11.19 -6.89
C LYS A 299 18.81 10.15 -6.97
N LEU A 300 17.56 10.59 -7.01
CA LEU A 300 16.39 9.71 -7.15
C LEU A 300 16.40 8.94 -8.48
N ARG A 301 16.74 9.61 -9.60
CA ARG A 301 16.92 8.98 -10.92
C ARG A 301 17.99 7.89 -10.90
N SER A 302 19.09 8.11 -10.19
CA SER A 302 20.15 7.08 -10.04
C SER A 302 19.67 5.84 -9.27
N LEU A 303 18.82 6.02 -8.26
CA LEU A 303 18.26 4.92 -7.47
C LEU A 303 17.14 4.17 -8.20
N ALA A 304 16.36 4.89 -9.03
CA ALA A 304 15.33 4.34 -9.90
C ALA A 304 15.89 3.46 -11.04
N THR A 305 17.14 3.71 -11.46
CA THR A 305 17.85 2.98 -12.53
C THR A 305 18.97 2.08 -12.02
N ASP A 306 19.00 1.80 -10.71
CA ASP A 306 20.11 1.11 -10.06
C ASP A 306 20.53 -0.20 -10.77
N GLY A 307 21.75 -0.17 -11.32
CA GLY A 307 22.42 -1.25 -12.03
C GLY A 307 23.48 -1.99 -11.19
N ASN A 308 23.62 -1.71 -9.89
CA ASN A 308 24.73 -2.25 -9.10
C ASN A 308 24.71 -3.79 -9.05
N LYS A 309 25.76 -4.41 -9.59
CA LYS A 309 25.87 -5.88 -9.69
C LYS A 309 26.00 -6.58 -8.33
N HIS A 310 26.50 -5.89 -7.32
CA HIS A 310 26.73 -6.44 -5.99
C HIS A 310 25.50 -6.45 -5.08
N ARG A 311 24.35 -5.93 -5.55
CA ARG A 311 23.08 -5.96 -4.83
C ARG A 311 22.19 -7.12 -5.28
N ALA A 312 21.45 -7.70 -4.34
CA ALA A 312 20.50 -8.78 -4.63
C ALA A 312 19.46 -8.35 -5.67
N LYS A 313 19.03 -9.31 -6.52
CA LYS A 313 18.09 -9.05 -7.61
C LYS A 313 16.73 -8.56 -7.10
N VAL A 314 16.25 -9.14 -5.99
CA VAL A 314 14.97 -8.78 -5.35
C VAL A 314 15.04 -7.34 -4.83
N ASP A 315 16.09 -7.00 -4.10
CA ASP A 315 16.28 -5.66 -3.54
C ASP A 315 16.36 -4.59 -4.62
N LYS A 316 17.08 -4.85 -5.71
CA LYS A 316 17.11 -3.93 -6.86
C LYS A 316 15.74 -3.73 -7.48
N ARG A 317 14.97 -4.81 -7.66
CA ARG A 317 13.62 -4.71 -8.22
C ARG A 317 12.72 -3.86 -7.33
N LYS A 318 12.74 -4.12 -6.01
CA LYS A 318 11.97 -3.36 -5.02
C LYS A 318 12.37 -1.89 -5.03
N GLN A 319 13.67 -1.61 -4.89
CA GLN A 319 14.20 -0.25 -4.88
C GLN A 319 13.83 0.51 -6.15
N ARG A 320 14.11 -0.03 -7.34
CA ARG A 320 13.79 0.65 -8.59
C ARG A 320 12.29 0.93 -8.73
N SER A 321 11.44 0.03 -8.27
CA SER A 321 10.00 0.26 -8.26
C SER A 321 9.64 1.46 -7.41
N VAL A 322 10.04 1.46 -6.14
CA VAL A 322 9.72 2.54 -5.20
C VAL A 322 10.30 3.87 -5.69
N PHE A 323 11.54 3.90 -6.15
CA PHE A 323 12.18 5.15 -6.57
C PHE A 323 11.65 5.71 -7.89
N ARG A 324 11.02 4.90 -8.74
CA ARG A 324 10.25 5.44 -9.88
C ARG A 324 9.01 6.16 -9.41
N ASP A 325 8.30 5.61 -8.43
CA ASP A 325 7.09 6.23 -7.87
C ASP A 325 7.45 7.50 -7.09
N VAL A 326 8.50 7.46 -6.25
CA VAL A 326 9.01 8.63 -5.51
C VAL A 326 9.50 9.73 -6.45
N LEU A 327 10.25 9.37 -7.50
CA LEU A 327 10.70 10.35 -8.49
C LEU A 327 9.52 11.04 -9.17
N ARG A 328 8.50 10.26 -9.58
CA ARG A 328 7.29 10.81 -10.19
C ARG A 328 6.56 11.75 -9.25
N ALA A 329 6.40 11.36 -7.98
CA ALA A 329 5.77 12.19 -6.97
C ALA A 329 6.49 13.53 -6.79
N ILE A 330 7.82 13.51 -6.78
CA ILE A 330 8.63 14.70 -6.53
C ILE A 330 8.74 15.59 -7.79
N GLU A 331 8.86 15.04 -8.99
CA GLU A 331 9.02 15.86 -10.21
C GLU A 331 7.69 16.25 -10.86
N GLU A 332 6.74 15.31 -10.97
CA GLU A 332 5.53 15.45 -11.78
C GLU A 332 4.30 15.80 -10.93
N ARG A 333 4.43 15.78 -9.59
CA ARG A 333 3.31 15.92 -8.64
C ARG A 333 2.22 14.86 -8.84
N ASP A 334 2.62 13.66 -9.30
CA ASP A 334 1.71 12.55 -9.63
C ASP A 334 1.90 11.34 -8.69
N PHE A 335 0.83 10.57 -8.52
CA PHE A 335 0.80 9.35 -7.72
C PHE A 335 0.18 8.21 -8.53
N THR A 336 0.88 7.07 -8.61
CA THR A 336 0.32 5.87 -9.25
C THR A 336 -0.75 5.25 -8.33
N THR A 337 -2.03 5.47 -8.62
CA THR A 337 -3.13 4.93 -7.81
C THR A 337 -3.07 3.41 -7.68
N GLU A 338 -3.06 2.90 -6.45
CA GLU A 338 -3.11 1.47 -6.14
C GLU A 338 -4.53 1.08 -5.73
N THR A 339 -5.03 -0.06 -6.20
CA THR A 339 -6.37 -0.55 -5.83
C THR A 339 -6.26 -1.73 -4.87
N VAL A 340 -6.83 -1.59 -3.68
CA VAL A 340 -6.97 -2.67 -2.69
C VAL A 340 -8.40 -3.20 -2.74
N LYS A 341 -8.57 -4.49 -3.03
CA LYS A 341 -9.88 -5.15 -3.03
C LYS A 341 -10.04 -5.95 -1.73
N PHE A 342 -11.19 -5.82 -1.08
CA PHE A 342 -11.54 -6.56 0.12
C PHE A 342 -13.03 -6.91 0.08
N GLY A 343 -13.33 -8.20 0.01
CA GLY A 343 -14.70 -8.66 -0.19
C GLY A 343 -15.30 -8.08 -1.47
N PRO A 344 -16.49 -7.44 -1.40
CA PRO A 344 -17.14 -6.78 -2.55
C PRO A 344 -16.61 -5.36 -2.82
N GLU A 345 -15.94 -4.75 -1.84
CA GLU A 345 -15.53 -3.36 -1.87
C GLU A 345 -14.11 -3.18 -2.41
N ARG A 346 -13.80 -1.95 -2.81
CA ARG A 346 -12.48 -1.54 -3.29
C ARG A 346 -12.12 -0.19 -2.69
N MET A 347 -10.91 -0.09 -2.16
CA MET A 347 -10.30 1.17 -1.75
C MET A 347 -9.20 1.54 -2.74
N TYR A 348 -9.14 2.82 -3.05
CA TYR A 348 -8.07 3.41 -3.84
C TYR A 348 -7.09 4.10 -2.91
N ILE A 349 -5.81 3.72 -3.03
CA ILE A 349 -4.70 4.46 -2.45
C ILE A 349 -4.25 5.42 -3.54
N ASP A 350 -4.48 6.70 -3.31
CA ASP A 350 -4.34 7.79 -4.26
C ASP A 350 -3.33 8.86 -3.82
N CYS A 351 -2.84 8.80 -2.58
CA CYS A 351 -1.84 9.71 -2.02
C CYS A 351 -0.83 8.99 -1.12
N TRP A 352 0.29 9.63 -0.84
CA TRP A 352 1.35 9.10 0.03
C TRP A 352 0.90 9.01 1.50
N VAL A 353 0.08 9.95 1.97
CA VAL A 353 -0.54 9.89 3.31
C VAL A 353 -1.35 8.59 3.50
N LYS A 354 -2.26 8.28 2.56
CA LYS A 354 -3.08 7.06 2.60
C LYS A 354 -2.21 5.81 2.42
N LYS A 355 -1.19 5.88 1.55
CA LYS A 355 -0.21 4.79 1.36
C LYS A 355 0.50 4.46 2.67
N GLN A 356 1.13 5.45 3.32
CA GLN A 356 1.86 5.26 4.57
C GLN A 356 0.98 4.64 5.66
N THR A 357 -0.23 5.17 5.81
CA THR A 357 -1.21 4.70 6.79
C THR A 357 -1.60 3.23 6.53
N TYR A 358 -1.94 2.89 5.28
CA TYR A 358 -2.29 1.52 4.88
C TYR A 358 -1.16 0.52 5.12
N TYR A 359 0.07 0.84 4.69
CA TYR A 359 1.20 -0.07 4.85
C TYR A 359 1.56 -0.31 6.32
N THR A 360 1.39 0.70 7.17
CA THR A 360 1.61 0.56 8.61
C THR A 360 0.62 -0.41 9.26
N PHE A 361 -0.68 -0.26 8.99
CA PHE A 361 -1.68 -1.22 9.52
C PHE A 361 -1.55 -2.61 8.90
N LYS A 362 -1.16 -2.70 7.62
CA LYS A 362 -0.89 -3.98 6.96
C LYS A 362 0.29 -4.74 7.60
N GLU A 363 1.29 -4.05 8.15
CA GLU A 363 2.41 -4.70 8.85
C GLU A 363 1.95 -5.38 10.14
N ILE A 364 1.01 -4.79 10.89
CA ILE A 364 0.46 -5.39 12.11
C ILE A 364 -0.59 -6.46 11.79
N LEU A 365 -1.53 -6.14 10.92
CA LEU A 365 -2.70 -6.99 10.65
C LEU A 365 -2.40 -8.10 9.64
N GLY A 366 -1.34 -7.99 8.84
CA GLY A 366 -0.98 -9.02 7.87
C GLY A 366 -2.14 -9.45 6.98
N SER A 367 -2.49 -10.74 7.01
CA SER A 367 -3.64 -11.29 6.27
C SER A 367 -5.00 -10.81 6.79
N GLY A 368 -5.09 -10.40 8.05
CA GLY A 368 -6.29 -9.87 8.68
C GLY A 368 -6.73 -8.50 8.16
N MET A 369 -5.83 -7.77 7.50
CA MET A 369 -6.10 -6.41 6.99
C MET A 369 -7.38 -6.34 6.14
N GLN A 370 -7.63 -7.34 5.29
CA GLN A 370 -8.82 -7.35 4.43
C GLN A 370 -10.13 -7.46 5.21
N TYR A 371 -10.13 -8.23 6.30
CA TYR A 371 -11.32 -8.40 7.14
C TYR A 371 -11.53 -7.16 8.00
N HIS A 372 -10.46 -6.60 8.55
CA HIS A 372 -10.50 -5.36 9.29
C HIS A 372 -11.00 -4.18 8.45
N LEU A 373 -10.60 -4.05 7.17
CA LEU A 373 -11.16 -3.04 6.28
C LEU A 373 -12.67 -3.19 6.03
N GLN A 374 -13.20 -4.42 6.13
CA GLN A 374 -14.64 -4.68 5.95
C GLN A 374 -15.44 -4.32 7.20
N SER A 375 -14.95 -4.68 8.38
CA SER A 375 -15.76 -4.73 9.59
C SER A 375 -15.30 -3.82 10.73
N ASN A 376 -14.03 -3.40 10.76
CA ASN A 376 -13.51 -2.56 11.85
C ASN A 376 -13.88 -1.09 11.62
N GLU A 377 -14.73 -0.54 12.47
CA GLU A 377 -15.21 0.84 12.37
C GLU A 377 -14.08 1.87 12.37
N PHE A 378 -13.09 1.70 13.23
CA PHE A 378 -11.94 2.61 13.30
C PHE A 378 -11.19 2.68 11.97
N LEU A 379 -10.83 1.54 11.39
CA LEU A 379 -10.11 1.52 10.11
C LEU A 379 -10.98 2.00 8.94
N ARG A 380 -12.28 1.73 8.98
CA ARG A 380 -13.21 2.28 7.98
C ARG A 380 -13.29 3.80 8.08
N ASN A 381 -13.24 4.38 9.28
CA ASN A 381 -13.17 5.82 9.48
C ASN A 381 -11.83 6.40 8.99
N VAL A 382 -10.70 5.76 9.33
CA VAL A 382 -9.36 6.18 8.89
C VAL A 382 -9.23 6.24 7.37
N PHE A 383 -9.87 5.32 6.65
CA PHE A 383 -9.85 5.26 5.18
C PHE A 383 -11.11 5.81 4.51
N GLU A 384 -12.03 6.42 5.27
CA GLU A 384 -13.27 7.03 4.79
C GLU A 384 -14.14 6.07 3.94
N LEU A 385 -14.20 4.80 4.35
CA LEU A 385 -14.92 3.74 3.63
C LEU A 385 -16.43 3.72 3.94
N GLY A 386 -16.91 4.60 4.82
CA GLY A 386 -18.29 4.57 5.32
C GLY A 386 -18.56 3.39 6.27
N PRO A 387 -19.83 3.16 6.67
CA PRO A 387 -20.18 2.11 7.62
C PRO A 387 -19.90 0.70 7.06
N PRO A 388 -19.66 -0.30 7.92
CA PRO A 388 -19.47 -1.69 7.50
C PRO A 388 -20.61 -2.19 6.62
N VAL A 389 -20.27 -2.68 5.43
CA VAL A 389 -21.25 -3.24 4.50
C VAL A 389 -21.56 -4.67 4.93
N MET A 390 -22.62 -4.84 5.71
CA MET A 390 -23.13 -6.14 6.10
C MET A 390 -23.80 -6.80 4.89
N LEU A 391 -23.09 -7.69 4.21
CA LEU A 391 -23.66 -8.53 3.16
C LEU A 391 -23.81 -9.95 3.69
N ASP A 392 -25.05 -10.45 3.72
CA ASP A 392 -25.32 -11.85 4.03
C ASP A 392 -24.65 -12.77 2.98
N ALA A 393 -24.39 -14.02 3.36
CA ALA A 393 -23.79 -15.00 2.45
C ALA A 393 -24.67 -15.27 1.20
N ALA A 394 -25.94 -14.88 1.23
CA ALA A 394 -26.89 -15.00 0.11
C ALA A 394 -26.69 -13.89 -0.94
N THR A 395 -26.48 -12.65 -0.54
CA THR A 395 -26.25 -11.47 -1.40
C THR A 395 -24.86 -11.49 -2.02
N LEU A 396 -23.86 -12.03 -1.34
CA LEU A 396 -22.53 -12.28 -1.92
C LEU A 396 -22.57 -13.33 -3.04
N LYS A 397 -23.52 -14.29 -3.00
CA LYS A 397 -23.73 -15.25 -4.09
C LYS A 397 -24.44 -14.61 -5.29
N THR A 398 -25.34 -13.65 -5.07
CA THR A 398 -26.02 -12.91 -6.17
C THR A 398 -25.17 -11.81 -6.78
N MET A 399 -24.20 -11.24 -6.06
CA MET A 399 -23.23 -10.26 -6.59
C MET A 399 -22.11 -10.87 -7.44
N LYS A 400 -21.96 -12.20 -7.44
CA LYS A 400 -21.03 -12.87 -8.36
C LYS A 400 -21.60 -12.78 -9.77
N ILE A 401 -21.12 -11.79 -10.52
CA ILE A 401 -21.34 -11.68 -11.96
C ILE A 401 -21.11 -13.07 -12.59
N PRO A 402 -22.14 -13.67 -13.23
CA PRO A 402 -22.05 -15.00 -13.81
C PRO A 402 -20.85 -15.05 -14.76
N ARG A 403 -20.18 -16.22 -14.83
CA ARG A 403 -18.98 -16.40 -15.65
C ARG A 403 -19.19 -15.94 -17.09
N PHE A 404 -20.41 -16.08 -17.60
CA PHE A 404 -20.84 -15.60 -18.92
C PHE A 404 -20.71 -14.07 -19.05
N GLU A 405 -21.27 -13.28 -18.13
CA GLU A 405 -21.17 -11.81 -18.18
C GLU A 405 -19.75 -11.30 -18.00
N ARG A 406 -18.93 -11.93 -17.15
CA ARG A 406 -17.50 -11.57 -17.04
C ARG A 406 -16.73 -11.83 -18.33
N VAL A 407 -16.99 -12.96 -18.99
CA VAL A 407 -16.37 -13.31 -20.28
C VAL A 407 -16.88 -12.40 -21.39
N CYS A 408 -18.17 -12.07 -21.40
CA CYS A 408 -18.75 -11.12 -22.35
C CYS A 408 -18.17 -9.71 -22.16
N HIS A 409 -18.10 -9.20 -20.93
CA HIS A 409 -17.55 -7.87 -20.68
C HIS A 409 -16.06 -7.77 -21.06
N LEU A 410 -15.27 -8.83 -20.81
CA LEU A 410 -13.86 -8.86 -21.18
C LEU A 410 -13.63 -9.02 -22.68
N ASN A 411 -14.38 -9.91 -23.35
CA ASN A 411 -14.17 -10.27 -24.76
C ASN A 411 -14.95 -9.40 -25.77
N LEU A 412 -16.12 -8.88 -25.42
CA LEU A 412 -16.95 -8.05 -26.31
C LEU A 412 -16.74 -6.55 -26.11
N ILE A 413 -16.35 -6.10 -24.92
CA ILE A 413 -16.26 -4.66 -24.61
C ILE A 413 -14.81 -4.23 -24.43
N VAL A 414 -14.09 -4.83 -23.48
CA VAL A 414 -12.74 -4.37 -23.11
C VAL A 414 -11.69 -4.74 -24.16
N SER A 415 -11.66 -5.99 -24.62
CA SER A 415 -10.67 -6.45 -25.61
C SER A 415 -10.83 -5.79 -26.99
N PRO A 416 -12.04 -5.59 -27.54
CA PRO A 416 -12.22 -4.87 -28.80
C PRO A 416 -11.94 -3.37 -28.66
N ALA A 417 -12.30 -2.74 -27.53
CA ALA A 417 -11.98 -1.32 -27.29
C ALA A 417 -10.47 -1.08 -27.15
N LEU A 418 -9.75 -1.95 -26.42
CA LEU A 418 -8.28 -1.91 -26.35
C LEU A 418 -7.64 -2.15 -27.71
N ASN A 419 -8.13 -3.12 -28.48
CA ASN A 419 -7.66 -3.33 -29.85
C ASN A 419 -7.94 -2.11 -30.72
N LEU A 420 -9.11 -1.48 -30.64
CA LEU A 420 -9.42 -0.27 -31.42
C LEU A 420 -8.50 0.91 -31.04
N ILE A 421 -8.15 1.05 -29.76
CA ILE A 421 -7.17 2.05 -29.27
C ILE A 421 -5.75 1.73 -29.79
N VAL A 422 -5.35 0.46 -29.82
CA VAL A 422 -4.03 0.04 -30.32
C VAL A 422 -3.95 0.19 -31.84
N TYR A 423 -4.97 -0.23 -32.59
CA TYR A 423 -5.05 -0.08 -34.04
C TYR A 423 -5.14 1.39 -34.46
N SER A 424 -5.85 2.24 -33.72
CA SER A 424 -5.84 3.68 -33.98
C SER A 424 -4.47 4.29 -33.72
N LYS A 425 -3.77 3.93 -32.63
CA LYS A 425 -2.38 4.35 -32.41
C LYS A 425 -1.42 3.87 -33.50
N LEU A 426 -1.53 2.62 -33.97
CA LEU A 426 -0.69 2.07 -35.04
C LEU A 426 -0.97 2.73 -36.40
N PHE A 427 -2.24 2.95 -36.74
CA PHE A 427 -2.64 3.62 -37.98
C PHE A 427 -2.15 5.08 -38.05
N PHE A 428 -2.12 5.76 -36.91
CA PHE A 428 -1.54 7.12 -36.79
C PHE A 428 -0.01 7.15 -36.78
N LEU A 429 0.68 6.04 -36.51
CA LEU A 429 2.13 5.92 -36.60
C LEU A 429 2.61 5.59 -38.03
N GLU A 430 1.84 4.83 -38.80
CA GLU A 430 2.15 4.51 -40.21
C GLU A 430 1.77 5.65 -41.18
N SER A 431 0.79 6.47 -40.81
CA SER A 431 0.39 7.64 -41.58
C SER A 431 1.10 8.86 -41.01
N ASN A 432 2.10 9.43 -41.70
CA ASN A 432 2.81 10.67 -41.34
C ASN A 432 1.85 11.90 -41.27
N PHE A 433 0.89 11.90 -40.36
CA PHE A 433 0.00 13.02 -40.06
C PHE A 433 0.39 13.59 -38.71
N SER A 434 0.77 14.87 -38.71
CA SER A 434 1.15 15.62 -37.52
C SER A 434 0.05 15.56 -36.46
N ILE A 435 0.45 15.23 -35.24
CA ILE A 435 -0.40 15.07 -34.05
C ILE A 435 -1.18 16.37 -33.80
N LEU A 436 -2.48 16.37 -34.12
CA LEU A 436 -3.44 17.34 -33.59
C LEU A 436 -4.14 16.69 -32.39
N SER A 437 -3.86 17.25 -31.23
CA SER A 437 -4.34 16.84 -29.91
C SER A 437 -5.87 16.77 -29.85
N PHE A 438 -6.43 15.58 -29.59
CA PHE A 438 -7.84 15.43 -29.18
C PHE A 438 -7.99 15.95 -27.75
N LYS A 439 -8.69 17.09 -27.56
CA LYS A 439 -8.86 17.71 -26.23
C LYS A 439 -10.25 17.60 -25.59
N GLN A 440 -11.34 17.29 -26.31
CA GLN A 440 -12.64 17.10 -25.65
C GLN A 440 -13.72 16.51 -26.58
N VAL A 441 -14.62 15.70 -26.02
CA VAL A 441 -15.91 15.34 -26.63
C VAL A 441 -17.00 16.04 -25.82
N VAL A 442 -17.77 16.95 -26.43
CA VAL A 442 -18.88 17.65 -25.78
C VAL A 442 -20.18 17.27 -26.47
N LEU A 443 -21.14 16.75 -25.70
CA LEU A 443 -22.50 16.43 -26.15
C LEU A 443 -23.42 17.61 -25.83
N LYS A 444 -24.08 18.19 -26.84
CA LYS A 444 -25.15 19.18 -26.66
C LYS A 444 -26.43 18.66 -27.32
N GLY A 445 -27.44 18.34 -26.52
CA GLY A 445 -28.79 18.07 -26.99
C GLY A 445 -29.62 19.35 -26.95
N THR A 446 -30.34 19.67 -28.01
CA THR A 446 -31.42 20.67 -27.96
C THR A 446 -32.76 19.95 -28.02
N SER A 447 -33.65 20.30 -27.10
CA SER A 447 -34.99 19.73 -27.00
C SER A 447 -35.89 20.34 -28.06
N ASN A 448 -36.00 19.68 -29.21
CA ASN A 448 -37.22 19.51 -30.02
C ASN A 448 -36.82 19.10 -31.44
N SER A 449 -37.52 18.08 -31.95
CA SER A 449 -37.29 17.36 -33.22
C SER A 449 -36.40 16.13 -33.09
N SER A 450 -36.93 15.00 -33.55
CA SER A 450 -36.40 13.64 -33.54
C SER A 450 -35.19 13.42 -34.48
N HIS A 451 -34.29 14.40 -34.55
CA HIS A 451 -33.00 14.30 -35.22
C HIS A 451 -31.89 14.73 -34.25
N PHE A 452 -31.14 13.75 -33.74
CA PHE A 452 -29.87 14.02 -33.06
C PHE A 452 -28.79 14.26 -34.13
N GLN A 453 -28.25 15.48 -34.17
CA GLN A 453 -27.10 15.80 -35.01
C GLN A 453 -25.83 15.64 -34.18
N PHE A 454 -24.98 14.68 -34.54
CA PHE A 454 -23.68 14.46 -33.90
C PHE A 454 -22.62 15.33 -34.58
N ILE A 455 -22.03 16.27 -33.85
CA ILE A 455 -20.91 17.09 -34.33
C ILE A 455 -19.64 16.66 -33.59
N LEU A 456 -18.73 16.02 -34.31
CA LEU A 456 -17.35 15.78 -33.86
C LEU A 456 -16.52 17.03 -34.15
N ARG A 457 -16.18 17.83 -33.12
CA ARG A 457 -15.22 18.94 -33.27
C ARG A 457 -13.79 18.42 -33.11
N VAL A 458 -12.95 18.68 -34.12
CA VAL A 458 -11.50 18.51 -34.08
C VAL A 458 -10.87 19.90 -34.15
N GLY A 459 -10.59 20.50 -32.99
CA GLY A 459 -10.03 21.86 -32.88
C GLY A 459 -10.98 23.00 -33.29
N ASP A 460 -10.43 24.22 -33.40
CA ASP A 460 -11.14 25.49 -33.66
C ASP A 460 -11.45 25.75 -35.16
N LEU A 461 -11.88 24.72 -35.89
CA LEU A 461 -12.37 24.88 -37.27
C LEU A 461 -13.81 24.39 -37.38
N GLU A 462 -14.73 25.34 -37.49
CA GLU A 462 -16.11 25.09 -37.91
C GLU A 462 -16.11 24.72 -39.40
N LEU A 463 -16.38 23.46 -39.70
CA LEU A 463 -16.61 22.98 -41.07
C LEU A 463 -18.07 23.26 -41.47
N GLU A 464 -18.35 24.48 -41.90
CA GLU A 464 -19.51 24.76 -42.74
C GLU A 464 -19.13 24.53 -44.22
N ASN A 465 -19.94 23.71 -44.91
CA ASN A 465 -20.06 23.60 -46.37
C ASN A 465 -18.75 23.56 -47.19
N LEU A 466 -18.24 22.35 -47.46
CA LEU A 466 -17.33 22.12 -48.58
C LEU A 466 -17.78 20.92 -49.41
N ASP A 467 -18.63 21.24 -50.38
CA ASP A 467 -18.77 20.51 -51.63
C ASP A 467 -17.49 20.76 -52.45
N GLN A 468 -16.58 19.78 -52.48
CA GLN A 468 -15.60 19.48 -53.55
C GLN A 468 -14.43 18.63 -53.03
N GLY A 469 -14.22 17.45 -53.65
CA GLY A 469 -12.87 17.05 -54.07
C GLY A 469 -11.98 16.18 -53.18
N VAL A 470 -12.46 15.52 -52.12
CA VAL A 470 -11.64 14.53 -51.38
C VAL A 470 -12.11 13.10 -51.69
N LYS A 471 -11.28 12.33 -52.40
CA LYS A 471 -11.46 10.88 -52.62
C LYS A 471 -11.59 10.18 -51.27
N ARG A 472 -12.82 9.84 -50.89
CA ARG A 472 -13.14 9.06 -49.68
C ARG A 472 -12.51 7.67 -49.83
N SER A 473 -11.51 7.35 -49.00
CA SER A 473 -11.07 5.96 -48.86
C SER A 473 -12.21 5.14 -48.25
N PRO A 474 -12.64 4.02 -48.86
CA PRO A 474 -13.69 3.15 -48.34
C PRO A 474 -13.44 2.70 -46.89
N ALA A 475 -12.17 2.66 -46.47
CA ALA A 475 -11.77 2.30 -45.11
C ALA A 475 -12.25 3.30 -44.04
N ILE A 476 -12.30 4.60 -44.35
CA ILE A 476 -12.72 5.64 -43.40
C ILE A 476 -14.24 5.58 -43.19
N LEU A 477 -14.99 5.37 -44.28
CA LEU A 477 -16.43 5.17 -44.21
C LEU A 477 -16.77 3.87 -43.48
N CYS A 478 -16.04 2.78 -43.72
CA CYS A 478 -16.22 1.52 -43.01
C CYS A 478 -15.92 1.66 -41.50
N TRP A 479 -14.88 2.41 -41.12
CA TRP A 479 -14.53 2.66 -39.73
C TRP A 479 -15.61 3.50 -39.01
N MET A 480 -16.07 4.60 -39.61
CA MET A 480 -17.15 5.43 -39.04
C MET A 480 -18.46 4.66 -38.92
N TRP A 481 -18.77 3.79 -39.89
CA TRP A 481 -19.99 2.97 -39.86
C TRP A 481 -19.90 1.90 -38.77
N THR A 482 -18.76 1.24 -38.61
CA THR A 482 -18.55 0.20 -37.59
C THR A 482 -18.58 0.77 -36.16
N VAL A 483 -17.96 1.94 -35.95
CA VAL A 483 -17.98 2.64 -34.67
C VAL A 483 -19.38 3.18 -34.35
N GLY A 484 -20.11 3.71 -35.36
CA GLY A 484 -21.49 4.16 -35.20
C GLY A 484 -22.47 3.01 -34.89
N TYR A 485 -22.30 1.85 -35.53
CA TYR A 485 -23.17 0.68 -35.32
C TYR A 485 -22.99 0.09 -33.92
N LEU A 486 -21.74 -0.04 -33.45
CA LEU A 486 -21.43 -0.51 -32.09
C LEU A 486 -21.95 0.44 -30.99
N PHE A 487 -22.08 1.74 -31.29
CA PHE A 487 -22.59 2.75 -30.34
C PHE A 487 -24.13 2.79 -30.29
N MET A 488 -24.80 2.39 -31.37
CA MET A 488 -26.28 2.40 -31.47
C MET A 488 -26.94 1.19 -30.81
N ASP A 489 -26.26 0.04 -30.75
CA ASP A 489 -26.84 -1.19 -30.19
C ASP A 489 -26.89 -1.26 -28.65
N TYR A 490 -26.32 -0.28 -27.92
CA TYR A 490 -26.12 -0.38 -26.46
C TYR A 490 -26.77 0.72 -25.59
N ILE A 491 -27.66 1.57 -26.14
CA ILE A 491 -28.45 2.52 -25.33
C ILE A 491 -29.82 1.89 -24.99
N GLN A 492 -29.85 1.07 -23.93
CA GLN A 492 -31.04 0.95 -23.07
C GLN A 492 -30.82 1.86 -21.86
N LEU A 493 -31.41 3.05 -21.90
CA LEU A 493 -31.42 3.99 -20.77
C LEU A 493 -32.20 3.39 -19.58
N PRO A 494 -31.70 3.45 -18.33
CA PRO A 494 -32.54 3.27 -17.15
C PRO A 494 -33.48 4.48 -16.97
N PRO A 495 -34.65 4.33 -16.29
CA PRO A 495 -35.60 5.41 -16.13
C PRO A 495 -35.03 6.52 -15.23
N LEU A 496 -35.06 7.75 -15.74
CA LEU A 496 -34.68 8.97 -15.01
C LEU A 496 -35.63 9.19 -13.82
N GLU A 497 -35.06 9.26 -12.61
CA GLU A 497 -35.73 9.87 -11.46
C GLU A 497 -35.93 11.37 -11.73
N ILE A 498 -37.19 11.80 -11.67
CA ILE A 498 -37.59 13.20 -11.79
C ILE A 498 -37.26 13.89 -10.46
N LEU A 499 -36.13 14.60 -10.40
CA LEU A 499 -35.88 15.60 -9.36
C LEU A 499 -36.58 16.90 -9.74
N ASN A 500 -37.66 17.16 -9.01
CA ASN A 500 -38.44 18.39 -9.00
C ASN A 500 -37.57 19.53 -8.44
N LEU A 501 -37.16 20.48 -9.28
CA LEU A 501 -36.66 21.78 -8.85
C LEU A 501 -37.53 22.84 -9.49
N GLY A 502 -38.45 23.38 -8.70
CA GLY A 502 -39.24 24.54 -9.06
C GLY A 502 -38.38 25.80 -9.05
N VAL A 503 -38.59 26.64 -10.07
CA VAL A 503 -39.08 28.02 -9.95
C VAL A 503 -40.02 28.26 -11.12
#